data_AF-A0A965PN68-F1
#
_entry.id   AF-A0A965PN68-F1
#
_cell.length_a   1.000
_cell.length_b   1.000
_cell.length_c   1.000
_cell.angle_alpha   90.00
_cell.angle_beta   90.00
_cell.angle_gamma   90.00
#
_symmetry.space_group_name_H-M   'P 1'
#
loop_
_entity.id
_entity.type
_entity.pdbx_description
1 polymer ?
#
loop_
_entity_poly.entity_id
_entity_poly.type
_entity_poly.pdbx_seq_one_letter_code
_entity_poly.pdbx_strand_id
1 'polypeptide(L)'
;EEVAAYVEERVKLHKAAASASAIELFQNFECSKEDRWAKDDVWAIMKNGQKKAVRLFNSKEAAESFLKTLGAGHSIKFRQGESIRCKSYCSAAPFCEQYKQMKKDEGDDEN
;
A
#
# COMPACT_ATOMS: atom_id res chain seq x y z
N GLU A 1 21.69 -4.80 30.24
CA GLU A 1 21.52 -3.36 30.02
C GLU A 1 20.55 -3.08 28.87
N GLU A 2 20.70 -3.73 27.71
CA GLU A 2 19.83 -3.55 26.53
C GLU A 2 18.34 -3.83 26.77
N VAL A 3 18.00 -4.86 27.57
CA VAL A 3 16.59 -5.19 27.87
C VAL A 3 15.90 -4.07 28.63
N ALA A 4 16.57 -3.46 29.61
CA ALA A 4 15.99 -2.37 30.39
C ALA A 4 15.77 -1.13 29.51
N ALA A 5 16.74 -0.79 28.67
CA ALA A 5 16.63 0.32 27.71
C ALA A 5 15.45 0.12 26.74
N TYR A 6 15.30 -1.09 26.18
CA TYR A 6 14.16 -1.44 25.34
C TYR A 6 12.83 -1.27 26.09
N VAL A 7 12.72 -1.81 27.31
CA VAL A 7 11.49 -1.68 28.11
C VAL A 7 11.15 -0.22 28.37
N GLU A 8 12.12 0.60 28.78
CA GLU A 8 11.91 2.03 29.04
C GLU A 8 11.46 2.78 27.78
N GLU A 9 12.09 2.52 26.64
CA GLU A 9 11.71 3.11 25.35
C GLU A 9 10.26 2.76 25.01
N ARG A 10 9.88 1.48 25.10
CA ARG A 10 8.51 1.02 24.81
C ARG A 10 7.48 1.65 25.74
N VAL A 11 7.79 1.81 27.02
CA VAL A 11 6.89 2.47 28.00
C VAL A 11 6.69 3.94 27.63
N LYS A 12 7.74 4.66 27.22
CA LYS A 12 7.63 6.06 26.77
C LYS A 12 6.72 6.18 25.55
N LEU A 13 6.89 5.32 24.56
CA LEU A 13 6.04 5.29 23.36
C LEU A 13 4.58 5.02 23.71
N HIS A 14 4.31 4.07 24.59
CA HIS A 14 2.93 3.75 24.99
C HIS A 14 2.25 4.91 25.74
N LYS A 15 2.99 5.58 26.65
CA LYS A 15 2.47 6.76 27.35
C LYS A 15 2.16 7.91 26.39
N ALA A 16 3.05 8.18 25.44
CA ALA A 16 2.83 9.20 24.42
C ALA A 16 1.60 8.89 23.56
N ALA A 17 1.44 7.62 23.17
CA ALA A 17 0.28 7.18 22.38
C ALA A 17 -1.05 7.33 23.12
N ALA A 18 -1.08 7.09 24.44
CA ALA A 18 -2.30 7.19 25.25
C ALA A 18 -2.86 8.62 25.32
N SER A 19 -2.02 9.64 25.20
CA SER A 19 -2.41 11.05 25.21
C SER A 19 -2.60 11.66 23.81
N ALA A 20 -2.23 10.94 22.75
CA ALA A 20 -2.24 11.44 21.40
C ALA A 20 -3.63 11.29 20.74
N SER A 21 -4.00 12.26 19.91
CA SER A 21 -5.16 12.12 19.01
C SER A 21 -4.90 11.09 17.91
N ALA A 22 -5.97 10.63 17.24
CA ALA A 22 -5.85 9.69 16.12
C ALA A 22 -4.98 10.22 14.96
N ILE A 23 -4.98 11.54 14.75
CA ILE A 23 -4.17 12.20 13.72
C ILE A 23 -2.69 12.21 14.15
N GLU A 24 -2.39 12.56 15.39
CA GLU A 24 -1.02 12.56 15.92
C GLU A 24 -0.42 11.14 15.96
N LEU A 25 -1.24 10.14 16.28
CA LEU A 25 -0.84 8.73 16.21
C LEU A 25 -0.47 8.32 14.79
N PHE A 26 -1.26 8.72 13.80
CA PHE A 26 -0.92 8.49 12.40
C PHE A 26 0.38 9.20 11.99
N GLN A 27 0.50 10.50 12.27
CA GLN A 27 1.66 11.28 11.83
C GLN A 27 2.98 10.84 12.46
N ASN A 28 2.96 10.41 13.72
CA ASN A 28 4.18 10.04 14.44
C ASN A 28 4.46 8.53 14.45
N PHE A 29 3.44 7.70 14.21
CA PHE A 29 3.52 6.24 14.33
C PHE A 29 2.80 5.51 13.19
N GLU A 30 2.99 5.99 11.96
CA GLU A 30 2.45 5.30 10.79
C GLU A 30 3.04 3.90 10.61
N CYS A 31 2.22 2.97 10.12
CA CYS A 31 2.71 1.63 9.78
C CYS A 31 3.60 1.71 8.53
N SER A 32 4.76 1.05 8.58
CA SER A 32 5.68 0.91 7.45
C SER A 32 5.03 0.18 6.26
N LYS A 33 5.64 0.28 5.06
CA LYS A 33 5.18 -0.49 3.89
C LYS A 33 5.28 -2.00 4.15
N GLU A 34 6.36 -2.45 4.80
CA GLU A 34 6.54 -3.85 5.15
C GLU A 34 5.45 -4.30 6.13
N ASP A 35 5.17 -3.52 7.17
CA ASP A 35 4.13 -3.85 8.16
C ASP A 35 2.74 -3.95 7.53
N ARG A 36 2.45 -3.13 6.53
CA ARG A 36 1.16 -3.11 5.85
C ARG A 36 1.01 -4.20 4.78
N TRP A 37 2.09 -4.93 4.50
CA TRP A 37 2.18 -5.82 3.34
C TRP A 37 1.77 -5.09 2.06
N ALA A 38 2.29 -3.86 1.93
CA ALA A 38 1.96 -2.99 0.82
C ALA A 38 2.54 -3.54 -0.47
N LYS A 39 1.68 -3.66 -1.49
CA LYS A 39 2.11 -3.89 -2.87
C LYS A 39 2.24 -2.55 -3.56
N ASP A 40 3.25 -2.41 -4.42
CA ASP A 40 3.37 -1.23 -5.27
C ASP A 40 2.44 -1.35 -6.48
N ASP A 41 2.24 -0.21 -7.15
CA ASP A 41 1.48 -0.12 -8.38
C ASP A 41 2.14 -0.92 -9.50
N VAL A 42 1.33 -1.63 -10.28
CA VAL A 42 1.82 -2.44 -11.40
C VAL A 42 1.02 -2.22 -12.67
N TRP A 43 1.74 -2.08 -13.77
CA TRP A 43 1.23 -2.07 -15.13
C TRP A 43 1.29 -3.50 -15.68
N ALA A 44 0.12 -4.14 -15.77
CA ALA A 44 -0.01 -5.52 -16.20
C ALA A 44 -0.34 -5.61 -17.69
N ILE A 45 0.49 -6.30 -18.45
CA ILE A 45 0.19 -6.63 -19.85
C ILE A 45 -0.65 -7.91 -19.88
N MET A 46 -1.83 -7.81 -20.47
CA MET A 46 -2.82 -8.87 -20.58
C MET A 46 -2.95 -9.30 -22.04
N LYS A 47 -3.03 -10.61 -22.28
CA LYS A 47 -3.46 -11.15 -23.58
C LYS A 47 -4.98 -11.31 -23.60
N ASN A 48 -5.61 -11.01 -24.72
CA ASN A 48 -7.06 -11.17 -24.88
C ASN A 48 -7.49 -12.61 -24.53
N GLY A 49 -8.50 -12.72 -23.66
CA GLY A 49 -9.05 -14.00 -23.20
C GLY A 49 -8.30 -14.67 -22.04
N GLN A 50 -7.14 -14.16 -21.61
CA GLN A 50 -6.41 -14.72 -20.47
C GLN A 50 -6.67 -13.95 -19.17
N LYS A 51 -6.85 -14.69 -18.08
CA LYS A 51 -7.03 -14.14 -16.73
C LYS A 51 -5.71 -13.67 -16.07
N LYS A 52 -4.58 -14.23 -16.51
CA LYS A 52 -3.24 -13.92 -15.97
C LYS A 52 -2.55 -12.85 -16.83
N ALA A 53 -1.73 -12.03 -16.18
CA ALA A 53 -0.86 -11.10 -16.88
C ALA A 53 0.28 -11.89 -17.54
N VAL A 54 0.64 -11.49 -18.76
CA VAL A 54 1.83 -11.97 -19.47
C VAL A 54 3.07 -11.45 -18.77
N ARG A 55 3.05 -10.16 -18.38
CA ARG A 55 4.15 -9.50 -17.66
C ARG A 55 3.64 -8.32 -16.83
N LEU A 56 4.35 -8.02 -15.75
CA LEU A 56 4.11 -6.87 -14.88
C LEU A 56 5.29 -5.90 -14.98
N PHE A 57 5.00 -4.61 -14.93
CA PHE A 57 5.98 -3.53 -14.94
C PHE A 57 5.65 -2.52 -13.83
N ASN A 58 6.68 -1.88 -13.29
CA ASN A 58 6.52 -0.85 -12.26
C ASN A 58 6.41 0.57 -12.87
N SER A 59 6.55 0.70 -14.19
CA SER A 59 6.45 1.97 -14.93
C SER A 59 5.56 1.79 -16.15
N LYS A 60 4.77 2.84 -16.44
CA LYS A 60 3.87 2.88 -17.59
C LYS A 60 4.64 2.83 -18.90
N GLU A 61 5.73 3.59 -18.99
CA GLU A 61 6.59 3.72 -20.16
C GLU A 61 7.25 2.38 -20.50
N ALA A 62 7.69 1.64 -19.49
CA ALA A 62 8.24 0.30 -19.65
C ALA A 62 7.18 -0.69 -20.16
N ALA A 63 5.94 -0.59 -19.67
CA ALA A 63 4.84 -1.41 -20.16
C ALA A 63 4.44 -1.06 -21.61
N GLU A 64 4.38 0.22 -21.95
CA GLU A 64 4.04 0.70 -23.29
C GLU A 64 5.09 0.34 -24.33
N SER A 65 6.37 0.48 -24.00
CA SER A 65 7.46 0.07 -24.88
C SER A 65 7.43 -1.43 -25.15
N PHE A 66 7.16 -2.25 -24.13
CA PHE A 66 6.99 -3.70 -24.31
C PHE A 66 5.69 -4.05 -25.06
N LEU A 67 4.61 -3.28 -24.90
CA LEU A 67 3.40 -3.51 -25.68
C LEU A 67 3.64 -3.28 -27.17
N LYS A 68 4.46 -2.28 -27.54
CA LYS A 68 4.82 -2.03 -28.95
C LYS A 68 5.63 -3.16 -29.59
N THR A 69 6.36 -3.94 -28.79
CA THR A 69 7.08 -5.13 -29.30
C THR A 69 6.17 -6.36 -29.40
N LEU A 70 5.02 -6.34 -28.73
CA LEU A 70 4.00 -7.38 -28.83
C LEU A 70 3.03 -7.08 -29.99
N GLY A 71 2.68 -8.13 -30.74
CA GLY A 71 1.66 -8.03 -31.79
C GLY A 71 0.24 -7.79 -31.26
N ALA A 72 -0.71 -7.72 -32.19
CA ALA A 72 -2.13 -7.52 -31.89
C ALA A 72 -2.67 -8.53 -30.85
N GLY A 73 -3.59 -8.06 -30.00
CA GLY A 73 -4.25 -8.90 -28.99
C GLY A 73 -3.69 -8.79 -27.56
N HIS A 74 -2.88 -7.78 -27.28
CA HIS A 74 -2.41 -7.44 -25.93
C HIS A 74 -2.95 -6.08 -25.49
N SER A 75 -3.17 -5.91 -24.19
CA SER A 75 -3.61 -4.66 -23.58
C SER A 75 -2.84 -4.41 -22.29
N ILE A 76 -2.66 -3.14 -21.93
CA ILE A 76 -2.11 -2.76 -20.63
C ILE A 76 -3.27 -2.49 -19.67
N LYS A 77 -3.16 -2.99 -18.44
CA LYS A 77 -4.06 -2.68 -17.33
C LYS A 77 -3.24 -2.17 -16.15
N PHE A 78 -3.55 -0.96 -15.70
CA PHE A 78 -3.05 -0.47 -14.42
C PHE A 78 -3.71 -1.24 -13.27
N ARG A 79 -2.92 -1.61 -12.28
CA ARG A 79 -3.39 -2.18 -11.02
C ARG A 79 -2.72 -1.40 -9.91
N GLN A 80 -3.52 -0.62 -9.21
CA GLN A 80 -3.06 0.09 -8.04
C GLN A 80 -2.58 -0.91 -6.99
N GLY A 81 -1.46 -0.56 -6.38
CA GLY A 81 -0.89 -1.22 -5.22
C GLY A 81 -1.87 -1.15 -4.06
N GLU A 82 -1.79 -2.12 -3.16
CA GLU A 82 -2.72 -2.20 -2.05
C GLU A 82 -2.02 -2.60 -0.76
N SER A 83 -2.39 -1.94 0.33
CA SER A 83 -2.00 -2.32 1.70
C SER A 83 -2.83 -3.50 2.17
N ILE A 84 -2.40 -4.72 1.82
CA ILE A 84 -3.19 -5.96 2.03
C ILE A 84 -3.57 -6.16 3.51
N ARG A 85 -2.65 -5.86 4.44
CA ARG A 85 -2.94 -5.97 5.88
C ARG A 85 -4.07 -5.02 6.26
N CYS A 86 -3.99 -3.75 5.85
CA CYS A 86 -5.02 -2.75 6.15
C CYS A 86 -6.38 -3.14 5.57
N LYS A 87 -6.42 -3.67 4.34
CA LYS A 87 -7.67 -4.04 3.68
C LYS A 87 -8.38 -5.24 4.31
N SER A 88 -7.62 -6.28 4.65
CA SER A 88 -8.21 -7.61 4.90
C SER A 88 -7.92 -8.21 6.27
N TYR A 89 -6.92 -7.71 7.01
CA TYR A 89 -6.41 -8.39 8.21
C TYR A 89 -6.32 -7.49 9.45
N CYS A 90 -6.25 -6.17 9.27
CA CYS A 90 -6.07 -5.24 10.38
C CYS A 90 -7.40 -4.97 11.08
N SER A 91 -7.54 -5.43 12.33
CA SER A 91 -8.71 -5.13 13.17
C SER A 91 -8.86 -3.64 13.46
N ALA A 92 -7.77 -2.87 13.37
CA ALA A 92 -7.79 -1.43 13.56
C ALA A 92 -8.22 -0.63 12.32
N ALA A 93 -8.34 -1.26 11.15
CA ALA A 93 -8.67 -0.59 9.90
C ALA A 93 -9.90 0.33 9.96
N PRO A 94 -11.03 -0.02 10.64
CA PRO A 94 -12.21 0.85 10.69
C PRO A 94 -11.98 2.20 11.40
N PHE A 95 -11.01 2.26 12.32
CA PHE A 95 -10.71 3.44 13.12
C PHE A 95 -9.31 4.02 12.87
N CYS A 96 -8.54 3.42 11.96
CA CYS A 96 -7.19 3.82 11.62
C CYS A 96 -7.19 5.03 10.66
N GLU A 97 -6.66 6.16 11.10
CA GLU A 97 -6.61 7.38 10.29
C GLU A 97 -5.67 7.24 9.08
N GLN A 98 -4.55 6.51 9.24
CA GLN A 98 -3.65 6.15 8.14
C GLN A 98 -4.40 5.46 6.99
N TYR A 99 -5.23 4.45 7.31
CA TYR A 99 -5.95 3.71 6.28
C TYR A 99 -7.08 4.52 5.66
N LYS A 100 -7.77 5.36 6.43
CA LYS A 100 -8.76 6.30 5.88
C LYS A 100 -8.11 7.27 4.89
N GLN A 101 -6.93 7.80 5.20
CA GLN A 101 -6.21 8.69 4.28
C GLN A 101 -5.82 7.96 2.99
N MET A 102 -5.26 6.76 3.09
CA MET A 102 -4.93 5.93 1.91
C MET A 102 -6.13 5.71 1.00
N LYS A 103 -7.32 5.42 1.57
CA LYS A 103 -8.54 5.26 0.77
C LYS A 103 -9.00 6.54 0.07
N LYS A 104 -8.75 7.71 0.66
CA LYS A 104 -9.07 9.00 0.01
C LYS A 104 -8.13 9.21 -1.17
N ASP A 105 -6.84 8.97 -0.97
CA ASP A 105 -5.83 9.10 -2.02
C ASP A 105 -6.03 8.07 -3.15
N GLU A 106 -6.65 6.92 -2.86
CA GLU A 106 -7.06 5.90 -3.84
C GLU A 106 -8.34 6.28 -4.63
N GLY A 107 -9.11 7.28 -4.19
CA GLY A 107 -10.47 7.57 -4.65
C GLY A 107 -10.66 8.80 -5.56
N ASP A 108 -9.61 9.58 -5.87
CA ASP A 108 -9.71 10.79 -6.70
C ASP A 108 -9.64 10.52 -8.22
N ASP A 109 -10.37 9.51 -8.70
CA ASP A 109 -10.71 9.33 -10.14
C ASP A 109 -12.23 9.07 -10.35
N GLU A 110 -13.06 9.52 -9.39
CA GLU A 110 -14.51 9.70 -9.57
C GLU A 110 -14.97 11.04 -8.98
N ASN A 111 -14.70 12.14 -9.69
CA ASN A 111 -15.66 13.24 -9.91
C ASN A 111 -15.29 14.10 -11.13
#